data_AF-A0A6N9NYA5-F1
#
_entry.id   AF-A0A6N9NYA5-F1
#
_cell.length_a   1.000
_cell.length_b   1.000
_cell.length_c   1.000
_cell.angle_alpha   90.00
_cell.angle_beta   90.00
_cell.angle_gamma   90.00
#
_symmetry.space_group_name_H-M   'P 1'
#
loop_
_entity.id
_entity.type
_entity.pdbx_description
1 polymer ?
#
loop_
_entity_poly.entity_id
_entity_poly.type
_entity_poly.pdbx_seq_one_letter_code
_entity_poly.pdbx_strand_id
1 'polypeptide(L)'
;MAKAPETLNLVPAIREVEAQIHRLTVEFEEKIKPYNDSLAALKKANTACERCEGTGKVLRSRACAEDDRPDPDDPKDWNTCPVCHGTGYAKTKKGTQDG
;
A
#
# COMPACT_ATOMS: atom_id res chain seq x y z
N MET A 1 -44.11 24.25 39.48
CA MET A 1 -42.73 24.68 39.19
C MET A 1 -42.06 23.57 38.40
N ALA A 2 -41.75 23.80 37.12
CA ALA A 2 -41.11 22.78 36.28
C ALA A 2 -39.63 22.67 36.67
N LYS A 3 -39.19 21.47 37.07
CA LYS A 3 -37.80 21.17 37.37
C LYS A 3 -37.04 21.20 36.03
N ALA A 4 -36.12 22.14 35.86
CA ALA A 4 -35.28 22.19 34.66
C ALA A 4 -34.52 20.87 34.52
N PRO A 5 -34.40 20.30 33.30
CA PRO A 5 -33.59 19.11 33.11
C PRO A 5 -32.15 19.45 33.49
N GLU A 6 -31.57 18.68 34.41
CA GLU A 6 -30.15 18.73 34.70
C GLU A 6 -29.41 18.37 33.40
N THR A 7 -28.90 19.40 32.73
CA THR A 7 -28.18 19.22 31.47
C THR A 7 -26.80 18.68 31.80
N LEU A 8 -26.59 17.40 31.46
CA LEU A 8 -25.32 16.71 31.69
C LEU A 8 -24.22 17.40 30.86
N ASN A 9 -23.27 18.05 31.53
CA ASN A 9 -22.14 18.70 30.85
C ASN A 9 -21.04 17.68 30.52
N LEU A 10 -21.06 17.18 29.28
CA LEU A 10 -20.08 16.21 28.77
C LEU A 10 -18.80 16.84 28.20
N VAL A 11 -18.70 18.17 28.14
CA VAL A 11 -17.55 18.87 27.55
C VAL A 11 -16.20 18.43 28.14
N PRO A 12 -16.05 18.20 29.46
CA PRO A 12 -14.79 17.71 30.02
C PRO A 12 -14.41 16.31 29.50
N ALA A 13 -15.38 15.40 29.42
CA ALA A 13 -15.15 14.05 28.92
C ALA A 13 -14.81 14.05 27.42
N ILE A 14 -15.47 14.91 26.63
CA ILE A 14 -15.17 15.10 25.22
C ILE A 14 -13.72 15.55 25.03
N ARG A 15 -13.29 16.59 25.76
CA ARG A 15 -11.91 17.11 25.68
C ARG A 15 -10.86 16.08 26.07
N GLU A 16 -11.15 15.25 27.08
CA GLU A 16 -10.24 14.19 27.48
C GLU A 16 -10.08 13.14 26.38
N VAL A 17 -11.19 12.72 25.75
CA VAL A 17 -11.14 11.76 24.64
C VAL A 17 -10.41 12.35 23.43
N GLU A 18 -10.67 13.61 23.08
CA GLU A 18 -9.94 14.31 22.01
C GLU A 18 -8.43 14.36 22.29
N ALA A 19 -8.03 14.65 23.53
CA ALA A 19 -6.63 14.67 23.93
C ALA A 19 -5.98 13.27 23.89
N GLN A 20 -6.72 12.21 24.19
CA GLN A 20 -6.23 10.84 24.06
C GLN A 20 -6.05 10.44 22.59
N ILE A 21 -7.01 10.77 21.73
CA ILE A 21 -6.92 10.54 20.28
C ILE A 21 -5.68 11.27 19.73
N HIS A 22 -5.53 12.56 20.04
CA HIS A 22 -4.40 13.34 19.56
C HIS A 22 -3.05 12.76 20.01
N ARG A 23 -2.92 12.37 21.28
CA ARG A 23 -1.69 11.73 21.80
C ARG A 23 -1.35 10.45 21.04
N LEU A 24 -2.34 9.58 20.81
CA LEU A 24 -2.14 8.35 20.07
C LEU A 24 -1.78 8.61 18.61
N THR A 25 -2.43 9.56 17.94
CA THR A 25 -2.11 9.93 16.57
C THR A 25 -0.65 10.36 16.45
N VAL A 26 -0.19 11.28 17.31
CA VAL A 26 1.21 11.74 17.31
C VAL A 26 2.17 10.59 17.57
N GLU A 27 1.91 9.75 18.59
CA GLU A 27 2.76 8.60 18.90
C GLU A 27 2.87 7.62 17.73
N PHE A 28 1.76 7.31 17.04
CA PHE A 28 1.78 6.41 15.90
C PHE A 28 2.41 7.05 14.67
N GLU A 29 2.22 8.35 14.43
CA GLU A 29 2.92 9.07 13.36
C GLU A 29 4.43 9.03 13.54
N GLU A 30 4.91 9.25 14.77
CA GLU A 30 6.33 9.14 15.11
C GLU A 30 6.87 7.73 14.91
N LYS A 31 6.10 6.70 15.29
CA LYS A 31 6.48 5.29 15.09
C LYS A 31 6.46 4.88 13.62
N ILE A 32 5.54 5.40 12.82
CA ILE A 32 5.40 5.08 11.40
C ILE A 32 6.49 5.76 10.56
N LYS A 33 6.91 6.97 10.95
CA LYS A 33 7.93 7.76 10.24
C LYS A 33 9.17 6.96 9.80
N PRO A 34 9.90 6.23 10.67
CA PRO A 34 11.08 5.48 10.24
C PRO A 34 10.77 4.38 9.21
N TYR A 35 9.59 3.77 9.26
CA TYR A 35 9.18 2.78 8.26
C TYR A 35 8.87 3.42 6.92
N ASN A 36 8.23 4.60 6.91
CA ASN A 36 8.02 5.37 5.69
C ASN A 36 9.35 5.81 5.06
N ASP A 37 10.30 6.27 5.88
CA ASP A 37 11.64 6.65 5.42
C ASP A 37 12.37 5.44 4.83
N SER A 38 12.28 4.28 5.50
CA SER A 38 12.85 3.02 5.02
C SER A 38 12.21 2.56 3.71
N LEU A 39 10.88 2.64 3.61
CA LEU A 39 10.14 2.29 2.39
C LEU A 39 10.53 3.20 1.23
N ALA A 40 10.69 4.51 1.47
CA ALA A 40 11.14 5.46 0.46
C ALA A 40 12.57 5.13 -0.02
N ALA A 41 13.47 4.78 0.90
CA ALA A 41 14.83 4.36 0.55
C ALA A 41 14.84 3.07 -0.28
N LEU A 42 14.06 2.07 0.13
CA LEU A 42 13.91 0.81 -0.62
C LEU A 42 13.36 1.05 -2.02
N LYS A 43 12.31 1.85 -2.17
CA LYS A 43 11.72 2.20 -3.48
C LYS A 43 12.70 2.96 -4.37
N LYS A 44 13.54 3.81 -3.80
CA LYS A 44 14.58 4.55 -4.55
C LYS A 44 15.69 3.61 -5.05
N ALA A 45 16.09 2.63 -4.24
CA ALA A 45 17.11 1.66 -4.61
C ALA A 45 16.59 0.56 -5.54
N ASN A 46 15.30 0.24 -5.47
CA ASN A 46 14.69 -0.84 -6.20
C ASN A 46 14.73 -0.61 -7.72
N THR A 47 15.38 -1.52 -8.44
CA THR A 47 15.42 -1.53 -9.90
C THR A 47 14.40 -2.50 -10.50
N ALA A 48 13.83 -3.40 -9.70
CA ALA A 48 12.84 -4.37 -10.17
C ALA A 48 11.46 -3.73 -10.31
N CYS A 49 10.70 -4.18 -11.28
CA CYS A 49 9.31 -3.80 -11.44
C CYS A 49 8.49 -4.41 -10.30
N GLU A 50 7.94 -3.57 -9.42
CA GLU A 50 7.15 -3.99 -8.24
C GLU A 50 5.92 -4.83 -8.62
N ARG A 51 5.35 -4.63 -9.81
CA ARG A 51 4.16 -5.37 -10.25
C ARG A 51 4.44 -6.85 -10.54
N CYS A 52 5.61 -7.16 -11.08
CA CYS A 52 5.99 -8.53 -11.45
C CYS A 52 7.16 -9.05 -10.62
N GLU A 53 7.54 -8.31 -9.56
CA GLU A 53 8.66 -8.65 -8.68
C GLU A 53 9.95 -8.97 -9.45
N GLY A 54 10.21 -8.25 -10.54
CA GLY A 54 11.41 -8.47 -11.37
C GLY A 54 11.31 -9.57 -12.44
N THR A 55 10.28 -10.42 -12.41
CA THR A 55 10.19 -11.58 -13.34
C THR A 55 9.86 -11.21 -14.79
N GLY A 56 9.31 -10.01 -15.01
CA GLY A 56 8.78 -9.59 -16.31
C GLY A 56 7.43 -10.22 -16.66
N LYS A 57 6.87 -11.10 -15.82
CA LYS A 57 5.60 -11.79 -16.07
C LYS A 57 4.63 -11.64 -14.91
N VAL A 58 3.34 -11.75 -15.19
CA VAL A 58 2.28 -11.76 -14.19
C VAL A 58 1.28 -12.86 -14.56
N LEU A 59 0.73 -13.54 -13.56
CA LEU A 59 -0.34 -14.50 -13.79
C LEU A 59 -1.54 -13.79 -14.42
N ARG A 60 -2.15 -14.43 -15.41
CA ARG A 60 -3.37 -13.91 -16.03
C ARG A 60 -4.49 -13.88 -15.01
N SER A 61 -5.35 -12.88 -15.10
CA SER A 61 -6.57 -12.89 -14.31
C SER A 61 -7.49 -14.02 -14.79
N ARG A 62 -8.18 -14.63 -13.82
CA ARG A 62 -9.30 -15.54 -14.08
C ARG A 62 -10.35 -14.83 -14.96
N ALA A 63 -10.81 -15.48 -16.02
CA ALA A 63 -11.74 -14.86 -16.96
C ALA A 63 -13.18 -14.79 -16.42
N CYS A 64 -13.62 -15.81 -15.67
CA CYS A 64 -14.92 -15.89 -14.99
C CYS A 64 -14.83 -16.82 -13.76
N ALA A 65 -15.86 -16.87 -12.92
CA ALA A 65 -15.84 -17.62 -11.67
C ALA A 65 -15.58 -19.14 -11.84
N GLU A 66 -15.87 -19.68 -13.02
CA GLU A 66 -15.74 -21.08 -13.41
C GLU A 66 -14.40 -21.41 -14.11
N ASP A 67 -13.57 -20.42 -14.43
CA ASP A 67 -12.26 -20.63 -15.08
C ASP A 67 -11.23 -21.07 -14.04
N ASP A 68 -10.92 -22.35 -13.91
CA ASP A 68 -9.97 -22.90 -12.90
C ASP A 68 -8.51 -22.42 -13.02
N ARG A 69 -8.22 -21.56 -14.00
CA ARG A 69 -6.94 -20.87 -14.18
C ARG A 69 -6.98 -19.46 -13.55
N PRO A 70 -5.84 -18.85 -13.19
CA PRO A 70 -4.48 -19.24 -13.56
C PRO A 70 -3.88 -20.35 -12.69
N ASP A 71 -3.23 -21.33 -13.33
CA ASP A 71 -2.34 -22.29 -12.69
C ASP A 71 -0.91 -21.70 -12.63
N PRO A 72 -0.34 -21.46 -11.43
CA PRO A 72 1.02 -20.96 -11.30
C PRO A 72 2.09 -21.86 -11.95
N ASP A 73 1.81 -23.16 -12.07
CA ASP A 73 2.72 -24.14 -12.64
C ASP A 73 2.58 -24.31 -14.17
N ASP A 74 1.51 -23.77 -14.79
CA ASP A 74 1.34 -23.74 -16.26
C ASP A 74 1.98 -22.48 -16.88
N PRO A 75 3.04 -22.60 -17.70
CA PRO A 75 3.65 -21.46 -18.38
C PRO A 75 2.69 -20.65 -19.27
N LYS A 76 1.57 -21.23 -19.73
CA LYS A 76 0.55 -20.55 -20.54
C LYS A 76 -0.32 -19.60 -19.73
N ASP A 77 -0.28 -19.66 -18.40
CA ASP A 77 -0.98 -18.75 -17.51
C ASP A 77 -0.21 -17.47 -17.20
N TRP A 78 1.05 -17.38 -17.63
CA TRP A 78 1.89 -16.23 -17.40
C TRP A 78 1.87 -15.28 -18.59
N ASN A 79 1.35 -14.06 -18.35
CA ASN A 79 1.37 -12.98 -19.32
C ASN A 79 2.59 -12.08 -19.12
N THR A 80 3.05 -11.45 -20.21
CA THR A 80 4.03 -10.36 -20.12
C THR A 80 3.51 -9.25 -19.21
N CYS A 81 4.33 -8.82 -18.26
CA CYS A 81 3.95 -7.76 -17.33
C CYS A 81 3.66 -6.46 -18.10
N PRO A 82 2.47 -5.87 -17.96
CA PRO A 82 2.07 -4.69 -18.74
C PRO A 82 2.76 -3.41 -18.28
N VAL A 83 3.43 -3.41 -17.11
CA VAL A 83 4.12 -2.23 -16.57
C VAL A 83 5.55 -2.15 -17.09
N CYS A 84 6.31 -3.24 -17.03
CA CYS A 84 7.69 -3.29 -17.49
C CYS A 84 7.83 -3.86 -18.91
N HIS A 85 6.73 -4.28 -19.54
CA HIS A 85 6.69 -4.89 -20.87
C HIS A 85 7.65 -6.07 -21.02
N GLY A 86 7.75 -6.90 -19.99
CA GLY A 86 8.60 -8.10 -20.00
C GLY A 86 10.04 -7.87 -19.55
N THR A 87 10.46 -6.63 -19.35
CA THR A 87 11.86 -6.33 -18.96
C THR A 87 12.17 -6.72 -17.52
N GLY A 88 11.17 -6.77 -16.65
CA GLY A 88 11.36 -6.99 -15.21
C GLY A 88 11.88 -5.75 -14.46
N TYR A 89 12.21 -4.66 -15.14
CA TYR A 89 12.79 -3.46 -14.51
C TYR A 89 11.78 -2.33 -14.30
N ALA A 90 11.99 -1.54 -13.25
CA ALA A 90 11.27 -0.28 -13.02
C ALA A 90 11.67 0.77 -14.08
N LYS A 91 10.71 1.58 -14.53
CA LYS A 91 10.87 2.52 -15.66
C LYS A 91 11.94 3.61 -15.46
N THR A 92 12.47 3.76 -14.25
CA THR A 92 13.42 4.82 -13.86
C THR A 92 14.84 4.65 -14.38
N LYS A 93 15.18 3.54 -15.07
CA LYS A 93 16.47 3.39 -15.77
C LYS A 93 16.32 3.13 -17.28
N LYS A 94 15.48 3.91 -17.97
CA LYS A 94 15.70 4.13 -19.42
C LYS A 94 16.79 5.19 -19.57
N GLY A 95 18.06 4.79 -19.57
CA GLY A 95 19.14 5.77 -19.66
C GLY A 95 20.56 5.26 -19.53
N THR A 96 20.87 4.04 -19.96
CA THR A 96 22.23 3.69 -20.40
C THR A 96 22.07 2.68 -21.53
N GLN A 97 21.87 3.20 -22.73
CA GLN A 97 22.24 2.48 -23.95
C GLN A 97 23.76 2.68 -24.06
N ASP A 98 24.53 1.69 -23.62
CA ASP A 98 25.91 1.56 -24.04
C ASP A 98 25.90 1.10 -25.51
N GLY A 99 26.68 1.82 -26.34
CA GLY A 99 26.74 1.67 -27.79
C GLY A 99 27.52 0.46 -28.30
#